data_AF-A0A3B8VNY7-F1
#
_entry.id   AF-A0A3B8VNY7-F1
#
_cell.length_a   1.000
_cell.length_b   1.000
_cell.length_c   1.000
_cell.angle_alpha   90.00
_cell.angle_beta   90.00
_cell.angle_gamma   90.00
#
_symmetry.space_group_name_H-M   'P 1'
#
loop_
_entity.id
_entity.type
_entity.pdbx_description
1 polymer ?
#
loop_
_entity_poly.entity_id
_entity_poly.type
_entity_poly.pdbx_seq_one_letter_code
_entity_poly.pdbx_strand_id
1 'polypeptide(L)'
;DDTVAVSNVSFELPSRDVLSLEAAQKAFDEREEQLETVRASGAAEEEVRRAVSDVKRANIQLNVARLSDTYTRDGHIEVNVQSMRIGESVLVSIPVEPFAELADEIKKRSKTVNTIFSGFSNGHINYLPTDIAHEQGGYEIGVCVFAPGSAELAIRASLDAIDDVTPI
;
A
#
# COMPACT_ATOMS: atom_id res chain seq x y z
N ASP A 1 -25.99 -17.72 12.68
CA ASP A 1 -25.73 -18.52 13.90
C ASP A 1 -24.93 -17.67 14.89
N ASP A 2 -24.50 -18.22 16.03
CA ASP A 2 -23.65 -17.56 17.05
C ASP A 2 -22.16 -17.92 16.89
N THR A 3 -21.74 -18.36 15.71
CA THR A 3 -20.36 -18.82 15.46
C THR A 3 -19.38 -17.66 15.45
N VAL A 4 -18.23 -17.87 16.09
CA VAL A 4 -17.05 -17.00 16.02
C VAL A 4 -15.85 -17.81 15.55
N ALA A 5 -15.15 -17.31 14.54
CA ALA A 5 -13.93 -17.91 14.01
C ALA A 5 -12.98 -16.82 13.51
N VAL A 6 -11.68 -17.13 13.46
CA VAL A 6 -10.63 -16.21 12.97
C VAL A 6 -9.67 -16.98 12.06
N SER A 7 -9.25 -16.38 10.96
CA SER A 7 -8.14 -16.87 10.13
C SER A 7 -7.13 -15.74 9.88
N ASN A 8 -5.87 -16.13 9.72
CA ASN A 8 -4.79 -15.25 9.29
C ASN A 8 -4.05 -15.94 8.14
N VAL A 9 -4.04 -15.33 6.96
CA VAL A 9 -3.37 -15.85 5.77
C VAL A 9 -2.21 -14.93 5.44
N SER A 10 -0.99 -15.45 5.58
CA SER A 10 0.22 -14.77 5.12
C SER A 10 0.52 -15.14 3.67
N PHE A 11 0.91 -14.17 2.87
CA PHE A 11 1.21 -14.34 1.46
C PHE A 11 2.21 -13.27 0.99
N GLU A 12 2.89 -13.55 -0.11
CA GLU A 12 3.91 -12.66 -0.66
C GLU A 12 3.36 -11.86 -1.85
N LEU A 13 3.65 -10.55 -1.84
CA LEU A 13 3.38 -9.66 -2.94
C LEU A 13 4.69 -9.25 -3.61
N PRO A 14 4.79 -9.26 -4.95
CA PRO A 14 5.99 -8.77 -5.62
C PRO A 14 6.18 -7.27 -5.31
N SER A 15 7.40 -6.88 -4.97
CA SER A 15 7.77 -5.47 -4.79
C SER A 15 8.27 -4.88 -6.10
N ARG A 16 8.07 -3.57 -6.28
CA ARG A 16 8.61 -2.84 -7.43
C ARG A 16 10.02 -2.33 -7.12
N ASP A 17 10.77 -2.06 -8.19
CA ASP A 17 12.03 -1.34 -8.06
C ASP A 17 11.78 0.10 -7.57
N VAL A 18 12.52 0.48 -6.53
CA VAL A 18 12.53 1.83 -5.97
C VAL A 18 13.97 2.29 -5.76
N LEU A 19 14.17 3.57 -5.46
CA LEU A 19 15.48 4.06 -5.07
C LEU A 19 15.98 3.33 -3.81
N SER A 20 17.28 3.06 -3.74
CA SER A 20 17.88 2.63 -2.48
C SER A 20 17.68 3.70 -1.41
N LEU A 21 17.63 3.28 -0.14
CA LEU A 21 17.47 4.21 0.98
C LEU A 21 18.55 5.31 0.97
N GLU A 22 19.80 4.93 0.70
CA GLU A 22 20.92 5.88 0.58
C GLU A 22 20.72 6.88 -0.56
N ALA A 23 20.35 6.41 -1.76
CA ALA A 23 20.14 7.28 -2.91
C ALA A 23 18.95 8.23 -2.71
N ALA A 24 17.86 7.74 -2.10
CA ALA A 24 16.69 8.55 -1.81
C ALA A 24 16.99 9.60 -0.72
N GLN A 25 17.75 9.24 0.32
CA GLN A 25 18.15 10.16 1.38
C GLN A 25 19.05 11.27 0.81
N LYS A 26 20.06 10.91 0.02
CA LYS A 26 20.91 11.88 -0.66
C LYS A 26 20.11 12.84 -1.54
N ALA A 27 19.17 12.32 -2.33
CA ALA A 27 18.32 13.14 -3.18
C ALA A 27 17.43 14.11 -2.36
N PHE A 28 16.92 13.67 -1.22
CA PHE A 28 16.17 14.54 -0.31
C PHE A 28 17.04 15.66 0.27
N ASP A 29 18.21 15.32 0.79
CA ASP A 29 19.16 16.28 1.39
C ASP A 29 19.59 17.35 0.37
N GLU A 30 19.89 16.95 -0.88
CA GLU A 30 20.21 17.87 -1.97
C GLU A 30 19.07 18.85 -2.27
N ARG A 31 17.81 18.41 -2.21
CA ARG A 31 16.66 19.30 -2.43
C ARG A 31 16.43 20.24 -1.25
N GLU A 32 16.68 19.79 -0.02
CA GLU A 32 16.61 20.66 1.15
C GLU A 32 17.67 21.78 1.08
N GLU A 33 18.91 21.45 0.74
CA GLU A 33 19.98 22.45 0.58
C GLU A 33 19.65 23.48 -0.51
N GLN A 34 19.08 23.02 -1.64
CA GLN A 34 18.62 23.90 -2.71
C GLN A 34 17.50 24.83 -2.24
N LEU A 35 16.52 24.32 -1.49
CA LEU A 35 15.43 25.13 -0.96
C LEU A 35 15.95 26.22 -0.02
N GLU A 36 16.89 25.90 0.86
CA GLU A 36 17.49 26.88 1.77
C GLU A 36 18.28 27.95 1.00
N THR A 37 19.02 27.55 -0.05
CA THR A 37 19.70 28.49 -0.95
C THR A 37 18.72 29.44 -1.63
N VAL A 38 17.60 28.93 -2.16
CA VAL A 38 16.56 29.74 -2.82
C VAL A 38 15.88 30.70 -1.84
N ARG A 39 15.64 30.27 -0.59
CA ARG A 39 15.06 31.15 0.45
C ARG A 39 16.02 32.27 0.84
N ALA A 40 17.31 31.96 0.97
CA ALA A 40 18.33 32.91 1.38
C ALA A 40 18.64 33.97 0.31
N SER A 41 18.38 33.69 -0.97
CA SER A 41 18.69 34.61 -2.08
C SER A 41 17.66 35.72 -2.28
N GLY A 42 16.55 35.73 -1.53
CA GLY A 42 15.44 36.66 -1.76
C GLY A 42 14.68 36.36 -3.06
N ALA A 43 14.68 35.09 -3.49
CA ALA A 43 14.00 34.60 -4.68
C ALA A 43 12.51 34.96 -4.72
N ALA A 44 11.93 34.97 -5.92
CA ALA A 44 10.50 35.20 -6.07
C ALA A 44 9.68 34.09 -5.39
N GLU A 45 8.49 34.42 -4.88
CA GLU A 45 7.62 33.47 -4.18
C GLU A 45 7.36 32.19 -4.99
N GLU A 46 7.21 32.34 -6.31
CA GLU A 46 7.00 31.22 -7.24
C GLU A 46 8.22 30.28 -7.31
N GLU A 47 9.43 30.80 -7.21
CA GLU A 47 10.66 30.00 -7.19
C GLU A 47 10.78 29.23 -5.86
N VAL A 48 10.49 29.89 -4.74
CA VAL A 48 10.42 29.24 -3.43
C VAL A 48 9.36 28.13 -3.43
N ARG A 49 8.19 28.38 -4.02
CA ARG A 49 7.11 27.39 -4.12
C ARG A 49 7.53 26.15 -4.92
N ARG A 50 8.26 26.33 -6.03
CA ARG A 50 8.80 25.23 -6.83
C ARG A 50 9.82 24.42 -6.04
N ALA A 51 10.76 25.07 -5.37
CA ALA A 51 11.74 24.38 -4.53
C ALA A 51 11.08 23.58 -3.39
N VAL A 52 10.03 24.13 -2.75
CA VAL A 52 9.23 23.39 -1.76
C VAL A 52 8.55 22.18 -2.37
N SER A 53 8.00 22.30 -3.59
CA SER A 53 7.40 21.16 -4.30
C SER A 53 8.42 20.06 -4.59
N ASP A 54 9.66 20.42 -4.92
CA ASP A 54 10.71 19.46 -5.20
C ASP A 54 11.18 18.72 -3.94
N VAL A 55 11.33 19.42 -2.82
CA VAL A 55 11.58 18.79 -1.50
C VAL A 55 10.46 17.82 -1.14
N LYS A 56 9.18 18.21 -1.33
CA LYS A 56 8.04 17.32 -1.06
C LYS A 56 8.08 16.04 -1.90
N ARG A 57 8.43 16.15 -3.18
CA ARG A 57 8.57 14.99 -4.08
C ARG A 57 9.74 14.09 -3.65
N ALA A 58 10.88 14.67 -3.29
CA ALA A 58 12.03 13.90 -2.80
C ALA A 58 11.70 13.18 -1.48
N ASN A 59 10.97 13.83 -0.57
CA ASN A 59 10.53 13.21 0.67
C ASN A 59 9.56 12.04 0.44
N ILE A 60 8.67 12.14 -0.56
CA ILE A 60 7.81 11.03 -0.96
C ILE A 60 8.66 9.82 -1.38
N GLN A 61 9.66 10.03 -2.25
CA GLN A 61 10.54 8.94 -2.70
C GLN A 61 11.37 8.36 -1.55
N LEU A 62 11.81 9.18 -0.61
CA LEU A 62 12.49 8.73 0.60
C LEU A 62 11.60 7.83 1.47
N ASN A 63 10.33 8.19 1.66
CA ASN A 63 9.39 7.36 2.41
C ASN A 63 9.09 6.03 1.71
N VAL A 64 8.97 6.03 0.38
CA VAL A 64 8.84 4.79 -0.42
C VAL A 64 10.08 3.91 -0.27
N ALA A 65 11.28 4.50 -0.35
CA ALA A 65 12.53 3.77 -0.17
C ALA A 65 12.66 3.18 1.24
N ARG A 66 12.28 3.92 2.29
CA ARG A 66 12.24 3.42 3.68
C ARG A 66 11.28 2.24 3.84
N LEU A 67 10.10 2.33 3.21
CA LEU A 67 9.11 1.25 3.27
C LEU A 67 9.64 -0.01 2.58
N SER A 68 10.24 0.14 1.39
CA SER A 68 10.87 -0.99 0.69
C SER A 68 12.05 -1.58 1.48
N ASP A 69 12.94 -0.76 2.04
CA ASP A 69 14.07 -1.23 2.87
C ASP A 69 13.57 -2.04 4.09
N THR A 70 12.50 -1.57 4.71
CA THR A 70 11.87 -2.22 5.86
C THR A 70 11.28 -3.59 5.49
N TYR A 71 10.50 -3.66 4.41
CA TYR A 71 9.61 -4.80 4.14
C TYR A 71 10.04 -5.72 2.99
N THR A 72 10.79 -5.22 2.01
CA THR A 72 11.16 -6.02 0.83
C THR A 72 12.25 -7.03 1.18
N ARG A 73 12.00 -8.31 0.91
CA ARG A 73 12.96 -9.43 0.97
C ARG A 73 12.87 -10.21 -0.33
N ASP A 74 14.00 -10.43 -0.98
CA ASP A 74 14.10 -11.20 -2.23
C ASP A 74 13.05 -10.80 -3.31
N GLY A 75 12.80 -9.49 -3.45
CA GLY A 75 11.84 -8.94 -4.43
C GLY A 75 10.36 -9.08 -4.04
N HIS A 76 10.07 -9.43 -2.78
CA HIS A 76 8.71 -9.65 -2.28
C HIS A 76 8.50 -8.95 -0.94
N ILE A 77 7.23 -8.65 -0.64
CA ILE A 77 6.76 -8.13 0.65
C ILE A 77 5.74 -9.12 1.19
N GLU A 78 6.01 -9.68 2.37
CA GLU A 78 5.04 -10.51 3.09
C GLU A 78 3.91 -9.62 3.66
N VAL A 79 2.67 -10.02 3.41
CA VAL A 79 1.46 -9.36 3.88
C VAL A 79 0.57 -10.39 4.57
N ASN A 80 -0.17 -9.97 5.60
CA ASN A 80 -1.12 -10.82 6.29
C ASN A 80 -2.55 -10.30 6.10
N VAL A 81 -3.43 -11.14 5.56
CA VAL A 81 -4.88 -10.91 5.65
C VAL A 81 -5.39 -11.55 6.93
N GLN A 82 -6.23 -10.82 7.66
CA GLN A 82 -7.01 -11.38 8.76
C GLN A 82 -8.49 -11.40 8.42
N SER A 83 -9.17 -12.51 8.71
CA SER A 83 -10.62 -12.63 8.67
C SER A 83 -11.19 -12.99 10.05
N MET A 84 -12.38 -12.47 10.35
CA MET A 84 -13.14 -12.80 11.56
C MET A 84 -14.60 -13.02 11.19
N ARG A 85 -15.11 -14.22 11.49
CA ARG A 85 -16.54 -14.52 11.39
C ARG A 85 -17.25 -14.18 12.68
N ILE A 86 -18.40 -13.52 12.55
CA ILE A 86 -19.34 -13.24 13.64
C ILE A 86 -20.75 -13.53 13.10
N GLY A 87 -21.28 -14.71 13.43
CA GLY A 87 -22.55 -15.21 12.92
C GLY A 87 -22.55 -15.38 11.41
N GLU A 88 -23.37 -14.59 10.70
CA GLU A 88 -23.48 -14.64 9.22
C GLU A 88 -22.57 -13.63 8.51
N SER A 89 -21.82 -12.84 9.28
CA SER A 89 -20.93 -11.81 8.75
C SER A 89 -19.48 -12.22 8.88
N VAL A 90 -18.68 -11.89 7.86
CA VAL A 90 -17.22 -12.01 7.88
C VAL A 90 -16.60 -10.64 7.68
N LEU A 91 -15.80 -10.21 8.66
CA LEU A 91 -14.90 -9.08 8.55
C LEU A 91 -13.59 -9.60 7.95
N VAL A 92 -13.08 -8.97 6.91
CA VAL A 92 -11.80 -9.31 6.28
C VAL A 92 -10.97 -8.04 6.14
N SER A 93 -9.67 -8.14 6.39
CA SER A 93 -8.82 -6.96 6.47
C SER A 93 -7.38 -7.20 6.05
N ILE A 94 -6.73 -6.15 5.55
CA ILE A 94 -5.37 -6.19 4.99
C ILE A 94 -4.60 -4.91 5.35
N PRO A 95 -3.28 -4.96 5.65
CA PRO A 95 -2.49 -3.82 6.13
C PRO A 95 -2.00 -2.88 5.01
N VAL A 96 -2.89 -2.53 4.07
CA VAL A 96 -2.60 -1.63 2.94
C VAL A 96 -3.77 -0.65 2.74
N GLU A 97 -3.61 0.32 1.83
CA GLU A 97 -4.71 1.12 1.28
C GLU A 97 -5.15 0.50 -0.06
N PRO A 98 -6.11 -0.44 -0.07
CA PRO A 98 -6.54 -1.08 -1.31
C PRO A 98 -7.41 -0.12 -2.11
N PHE A 99 -7.29 -0.19 -3.45
CA PHE A 99 -8.27 0.45 -4.34
C PHE A 99 -9.66 -0.16 -4.14
N ALA A 100 -10.70 0.63 -4.41
CA ALA A 100 -12.09 0.23 -4.16
C ALA A 100 -12.47 -1.03 -4.97
N GLU A 101 -11.89 -1.19 -6.16
CA GLU A 101 -12.06 -2.33 -7.06
C GLU A 101 -11.64 -3.65 -6.40
N LEU A 102 -10.56 -3.67 -5.58
CA LEU A 102 -10.15 -4.88 -4.88
C LEU A 102 -11.23 -5.29 -3.86
N ALA A 103 -11.73 -4.32 -3.10
CA ALA A 103 -12.79 -4.56 -2.11
C ALA A 103 -14.09 -5.04 -2.77
N ASP A 104 -14.44 -4.48 -3.93
CA ASP A 104 -15.61 -4.86 -4.72
C ASP A 104 -15.47 -6.29 -5.26
N GLU A 105 -14.32 -6.65 -5.83
CA GLU A 105 -14.06 -8.00 -6.34
C GLU A 105 -14.06 -9.06 -5.22
N ILE A 106 -13.51 -8.76 -4.05
CA ILE A 106 -13.57 -9.66 -2.87
C ILE A 106 -15.03 -9.90 -2.46
N LYS A 107 -15.84 -8.83 -2.37
CA LYS A 107 -17.25 -8.94 -1.98
C LYS A 107 -18.07 -9.74 -3.00
N LYS A 108 -17.86 -9.53 -4.30
CA LYS A 108 -18.54 -10.27 -5.37
C LYS A 108 -18.19 -11.76 -5.37
N ARG A 109 -16.94 -12.10 -5.05
CA ARG A 109 -16.42 -13.48 -5.07
C ARG A 109 -16.64 -14.23 -3.77
N SER A 110 -16.93 -13.52 -2.67
CA SER A 110 -17.24 -14.14 -1.38
C SER A 110 -18.54 -14.94 -1.43
N LYS A 111 -18.55 -16.11 -0.78
CA LYS A 111 -19.74 -16.95 -0.60
C LYS A 111 -20.53 -16.59 0.66
N THR A 112 -20.03 -15.65 1.46
CA THR A 112 -20.64 -15.27 2.74
C THR A 112 -21.83 -14.33 2.52
N VAL A 113 -22.82 -14.38 3.43
CA VAL A 113 -24.00 -13.50 3.33
C VAL A 113 -23.60 -12.03 3.45
N ASN A 114 -22.71 -11.71 4.39
CA ASN A 114 -22.23 -10.35 4.62
C ASN A 114 -20.69 -10.32 4.70
N THR A 115 -20.03 -9.84 3.64
CA THR A 115 -18.58 -9.56 3.64
C THR A 115 -18.31 -8.07 3.88
N ILE A 116 -17.57 -7.77 4.93
CA ILE A 116 -17.12 -6.41 5.24
C ILE A 116 -15.60 -6.39 5.10
N PHE A 117 -15.11 -5.59 4.16
CA PHE A 117 -13.68 -5.49 3.86
C PHE A 117 -13.11 -4.15 4.33
N SER A 118 -11.94 -4.20 4.98
CA SER A 118 -11.21 -3.03 5.49
C SER A 118 -9.74 -3.04 5.10
N GLY A 119 -9.26 -1.94 4.52
CA GLY A 119 -7.83 -1.63 4.53
C GLY A 119 -7.35 -1.19 5.92
N PHE A 120 -6.08 -0.77 6.01
CA PHE A 120 -5.45 -0.14 7.19
C PHE A 120 -5.56 -0.91 8.51
N SER A 121 -5.78 -2.22 8.44
CA SER A 121 -5.92 -3.05 9.64
C SER A 121 -4.62 -3.80 9.85
N ASN A 122 -4.15 -3.85 11.11
CA ASN A 122 -2.95 -4.56 11.52
C ASN A 122 -1.64 -4.11 10.84
N GLY A 123 -1.63 -2.93 10.20
CA GLY A 123 -0.46 -2.35 9.57
C GLY A 123 -0.81 -1.37 8.45
N HIS A 124 0.23 -0.77 7.87
CA HIS A 124 0.10 0.18 6.76
C HIS A 124 1.35 0.12 5.87
N ILE A 125 1.18 -0.40 4.65
CA ILE A 125 2.23 -0.49 3.62
C ILE A 125 1.79 0.33 2.38
N ASN A 126 1.24 1.53 2.61
CA ASN A 126 0.72 2.43 1.57
C ASN A 126 -0.30 1.76 0.63
N TYR A 127 -0.47 2.33 -0.56
CA TYR A 127 -1.48 1.92 -1.53
C TYR A 127 -1.18 0.55 -2.14
N LEU A 128 -2.24 -0.24 -2.29
CA LEU A 128 -2.28 -1.42 -3.16
C LEU A 128 -3.23 -1.12 -4.33
N PRO A 129 -2.67 -0.64 -5.45
CA PRO A 129 -3.45 -0.27 -6.63
C PRO A 129 -3.86 -1.49 -7.47
N THR A 130 -4.77 -1.28 -8.42
CA THR A 130 -5.04 -2.27 -9.47
C THR A 130 -3.88 -2.36 -10.47
N ASP A 131 -3.79 -3.47 -11.19
CA ASP A 131 -2.75 -3.66 -12.21
C ASP A 131 -2.85 -2.59 -13.33
N ILE A 132 -4.06 -2.21 -13.72
CA ILE A 132 -4.31 -1.16 -14.71
C ILE A 132 -3.87 0.21 -14.18
N ALA A 133 -4.06 0.50 -12.89
CA ALA A 133 -3.66 1.79 -12.32
C ALA A 133 -2.14 2.00 -12.36
N HIS A 134 -1.33 0.94 -12.30
CA HIS A 134 0.11 1.06 -12.51
C HIS A 134 0.48 1.67 -13.88
N GLU A 135 -0.29 1.40 -14.93
CA GLU A 135 -0.08 1.99 -16.26
C GLU A 135 -0.51 3.46 -16.33
N GLN A 136 -1.50 3.85 -15.52
CA GLN A 136 -2.07 5.19 -15.49
C GLN A 136 -1.22 6.17 -14.66
N GLY A 137 -0.45 5.66 -13.70
CA GLY A 137 0.30 6.48 -12.76
C GLY A 137 -0.60 7.19 -11.76
N GLY A 138 -0.13 8.30 -11.20
CA GLY A 138 -0.84 9.06 -10.17
C GLY A 138 -0.10 9.07 -8.83
N TYR A 139 -0.71 9.71 -7.84
CA TYR A 139 -0.09 9.86 -6.52
C TYR A 139 0.05 8.51 -5.82
N GLU A 140 -1.00 7.69 -5.89
CA GLU A 140 -1.12 6.37 -5.29
C GLU A 140 -0.02 5.44 -5.81
N ILE A 141 0.24 5.46 -7.12
CA ILE A 141 1.34 4.71 -7.74
C ILE A 141 2.69 5.28 -7.34
N GLY A 142 2.79 6.60 -7.22
CA GLY A 142 4.00 7.29 -6.77
C GLY A 142 4.46 6.90 -5.36
N VAL A 143 3.51 6.54 -4.47
CA VAL A 143 3.77 6.14 -3.08
C VAL A 143 3.70 4.62 -2.83
N CYS A 144 3.29 3.83 -3.82
CA CYS A 144 3.18 2.37 -3.74
C CYS A 144 4.57 1.71 -3.68
N VAL A 145 4.71 0.53 -3.07
CA VAL A 145 5.93 -0.31 -3.12
C VAL A 145 5.73 -1.66 -3.80
N PHE A 146 4.48 -1.99 -4.13
CA PHE A 146 4.11 -3.23 -4.79
C PHE A 146 4.28 -3.13 -6.31
N ALA A 147 4.56 -4.26 -6.96
CA ALA A 147 4.61 -4.38 -8.41
C ALA A 147 3.23 -4.79 -8.98
N PRO A 148 3.00 -4.60 -10.30
CA PRO A 148 1.84 -5.15 -10.97
C PRO A 148 1.69 -6.66 -10.73
N GLY A 149 0.44 -7.14 -10.65
CA GLY A 149 0.06 -8.50 -10.30
C GLY A 149 -0.26 -8.69 -8.81
N SER A 150 0.10 -7.71 -7.97
CA SER A 150 -0.14 -7.78 -6.51
C SER A 150 -1.63 -7.74 -6.14
N ALA A 151 -2.45 -7.04 -6.92
CA ALA A 151 -3.88 -6.89 -6.63
C ALA A 151 -4.62 -8.23 -6.60
N GLU A 152 -4.45 -9.07 -7.64
CA GLU A 152 -5.13 -10.37 -7.71
C GLU A 152 -4.60 -11.38 -6.68
N LEU A 153 -3.33 -11.26 -6.26
CA LEU A 153 -2.80 -12.06 -5.16
C LEU A 153 -3.47 -11.68 -3.83
N ALA A 154 -3.63 -10.39 -3.56
CA ALA A 154 -4.32 -9.92 -2.37
C ALA A 154 -5.82 -10.27 -2.35
N ILE A 155 -6.49 -10.20 -3.50
CA ILE A 155 -7.89 -10.65 -3.63
C ILE A 155 -8.01 -12.14 -3.30
N ARG A 156 -7.13 -12.99 -3.86
CA ARG A 156 -7.14 -14.43 -3.58
C ARG A 156 -6.86 -14.75 -2.12
N ALA A 157 -5.80 -14.18 -1.54
CA ALA A 157 -5.49 -14.37 -0.13
C ALA A 157 -6.64 -13.90 0.78
N SER A 158 -7.36 -12.84 0.37
CA SER A 158 -8.55 -12.37 1.09
C SER A 158 -9.70 -13.37 1.05
N LEU A 159 -9.93 -14.00 -0.10
CA LEU A 159 -10.95 -15.02 -0.26
C LEU A 159 -10.59 -16.31 0.48
N ASP A 160 -9.31 -16.71 0.44
CA ASP A 160 -8.82 -17.87 1.19
C ASP A 160 -9.05 -17.66 2.70
N ALA A 161 -8.70 -16.47 3.22
CA ALA A 161 -8.95 -16.13 4.63
C ALA A 161 -10.45 -16.15 4.98
N ILE A 162 -11.32 -15.70 4.07
CA ILE A 162 -12.78 -15.77 4.27
C ILE A 162 -13.27 -17.22 4.28
N ASP A 163 -12.81 -18.03 3.33
CA ASP A 163 -13.23 -19.43 3.18
C ASP A 163 -12.78 -20.25 4.41
N ASP A 164 -11.62 -19.96 5.01
CA ASP A 164 -11.14 -20.62 6.24
C ASP A 164 -12.06 -20.47 7.46
N VAL A 165 -12.83 -19.39 7.52
CA VAL A 165 -13.77 -19.11 8.62
C VAL A 165 -15.22 -19.41 8.25
N THR A 166 -15.47 -19.83 7.01
CA THR A 166 -16.80 -20.12 6.49
C THR A 166 -17.01 -21.66 6.45
N PRO A 167 -18.10 -22.19 7.02
CA PRO A 167 -18.37 -23.62 7.01
C PRO A 167 -18.66 -24.08 5.58
N ILE A 168 -18.20 -25.29 5.26
CA ILE A 168 -18.48 -26.01 4.00
C ILE A 168 -19.97 -26.34 3.89
#